data_AF-A0A133V2N9-F1
#
_entry.id   AF-A0A133V2N9-F1
#
_cell.length_a   1.000
_cell.length_b   1.000
_cell.length_c   1.000
_cell.angle_alpha   90.00
_cell.angle_beta   90.00
_cell.angle_gamma   90.00
#
_symmetry.space_group_name_H-M   'P 1'
#
loop_
_entity.id
_entity.type
_entity.pdbx_description
1 polymer ?
#
loop_
_entity_poly.entity_id
_entity_poly.type
_entity_poly.pdbx_seq_one_letter_code
_entity_poly.pdbx_strand_id
1 'polypeptide(L)'
;MGRMRAYRRGGRGKGAVLPGSSPQTGGKTGKKRKTWKAPVPCRGGRPGGSRLRASSLSPSLPLSRKIKSNYGNLPFAERWLTRDLSRIRLQVTLRDLLSANVLRPYYVLKEVEDGLVAQAEHTMIVTEEGCEVTTR
;
A
#
# COMPACT_ATOMS: atom_id res chain seq x y z
N MET A 1 -41.18 6.53 -10.42
CA MET A 1 -40.77 5.55 -11.46
C MET A 1 -39.31 5.80 -11.82
N GLY A 2 -38.38 5.07 -11.22
CA GLY A 2 -36.93 5.20 -11.46
C GLY A 2 -36.34 3.84 -11.82
N ARG A 3 -35.81 3.72 -13.04
CA ARG A 3 -35.34 2.46 -13.65
C ARG A 3 -34.05 1.98 -12.99
N MET A 4 -34.12 0.78 -12.40
CA MET A 4 -32.98 0.03 -11.85
C MET A 4 -32.19 -0.60 -13.00
N ARG A 5 -30.91 -0.23 -13.15
CA ARG A 5 -30.00 -0.82 -14.16
C ARG A 5 -29.35 -2.07 -13.57
N ALA A 6 -29.66 -3.23 -14.12
CA ALA A 6 -29.01 -4.50 -13.81
C ALA A 6 -27.61 -4.56 -14.46
N TYR A 7 -26.60 -4.98 -13.70
CA TYR A 7 -25.24 -5.24 -14.21
C TYR A 7 -25.07 -6.75 -14.44
N ARG A 8 -24.60 -7.10 -15.64
CA ARG A 8 -24.55 -8.48 -16.18
C ARG A 8 -23.26 -9.19 -15.75
N ARG A 9 -23.39 -10.46 -15.34
CA ARG A 9 -22.32 -11.41 -14.95
C ARG A 9 -21.35 -11.74 -16.10
N GLY A 10 -20.08 -11.91 -15.74
CA GLY A 10 -19.10 -12.79 -16.40
C GLY A 10 -18.05 -13.14 -15.34
N GLY A 11 -17.49 -14.34 -15.18
CA GLY A 11 -17.44 -15.55 -15.99
C GLY A 11 -16.15 -16.25 -15.54
N ARG A 12 -16.24 -17.51 -15.09
CA ARG A 12 -15.20 -18.30 -14.42
C ARG A 12 -13.98 -18.54 -15.33
N GLY A 13 -12.78 -18.61 -14.72
CA GLY A 13 -11.56 -19.12 -15.35
C GLY A 13 -10.62 -19.74 -14.31
N LYS A 14 -10.48 -21.07 -14.35
CA LYS A 14 -9.56 -21.94 -13.59
C LYS A 14 -8.10 -21.59 -13.97
N GLY A 15 -7.08 -21.61 -13.11
CA GLY A 15 -6.60 -22.74 -12.30
C GLY A 15 -5.59 -23.56 -13.11
N ALA A 16 -4.28 -23.31 -12.95
CA ALA A 16 -3.21 -24.16 -13.47
C ALA A 16 -2.02 -24.18 -12.48
N VAL A 17 -1.71 -25.39 -12.00
CA VAL A 17 -0.56 -25.77 -11.16
C VAL A 17 0.42 -26.52 -12.07
N LEU A 18 1.72 -26.29 -11.93
CA LEU A 18 2.75 -27.21 -12.45
C LEU A 18 3.88 -27.43 -11.42
N PRO A 19 4.50 -28.63 -11.40
CA PRO A 19 5.26 -29.13 -10.26
C PRO A 19 6.78 -28.99 -10.41
N GLY A 20 7.48 -29.15 -9.29
CA GLY A 20 8.93 -29.10 -9.20
C GLY A 20 9.65 -30.39 -9.59
N SER A 21 10.97 -30.27 -9.67
CA SER A 21 11.93 -31.38 -9.60
C SER A 21 13.32 -30.86 -9.26
N SER A 22 13.87 -31.32 -8.13
CA SER A 22 15.31 -31.43 -7.82
C SER A 22 15.63 -32.93 -7.69
N PRO A 23 16.86 -33.39 -7.41
CA PRO A 23 18.20 -32.84 -7.63
C PRO A 23 19.10 -33.82 -8.43
N GLN A 24 20.31 -33.42 -8.83
CA GLN A 24 21.37 -34.37 -9.15
C GLN A 24 22.66 -34.06 -8.40
N THR A 25 23.23 -35.12 -7.84
CA THR A 25 24.43 -35.27 -7.04
C THR A 25 25.71 -35.27 -7.87
N GLY A 26 26.81 -34.74 -7.32
CA GLY A 26 28.14 -34.96 -7.87
C GLY A 26 29.22 -34.21 -7.08
N GLY A 27 29.97 -34.94 -6.26
CA GLY A 27 31.06 -34.40 -5.45
C GLY A 27 32.33 -34.11 -6.25
N LYS A 28 33.20 -33.28 -5.67
CA LYS A 28 34.66 -33.50 -5.63
C LYS A 28 35.32 -32.53 -4.65
N THR A 29 36.23 -33.12 -3.90
CA THR A 29 37.14 -32.60 -2.88
C THR A 29 38.04 -31.46 -3.37
N GLY A 30 38.30 -30.46 -2.52
CA GLY A 30 39.30 -29.43 -2.80
C GLY A 30 39.36 -28.32 -1.75
N LYS A 31 40.03 -28.58 -0.62
CA LYS A 31 40.26 -27.62 0.46
C LYS A 31 41.22 -26.52 -0.01
N LYS A 32 40.70 -25.38 -0.49
CA LYS A 32 41.50 -24.17 -0.75
C LYS A 32 41.20 -23.11 0.30
N ARG A 33 42.19 -22.83 1.15
CA ARG A 33 42.18 -21.71 2.11
C ARG A 33 42.14 -20.41 1.30
N LYS A 34 40.97 -19.77 1.23
CA LYS A 34 40.83 -18.42 0.66
C LYS A 34 41.07 -17.42 1.77
N THR A 35 42.23 -16.78 1.73
CA THR A 35 42.54 -15.59 2.54
C THR A 35 41.68 -14.43 2.06
N TRP A 36 40.95 -13.79 2.96
CA TRP A 36 40.20 -12.58 2.67
C TRP A 36 41.19 -11.41 2.49
N LYS A 37 41.35 -10.91 1.26
CA LYS A 37 41.92 -9.58 1.02
C LYS A 37 40.78 -8.56 1.16
N ALA A 38 40.94 -7.60 2.06
CA ALA A 38 40.02 -6.47 2.20
C ALA A 38 39.94 -5.68 0.87
N PRO A 39 38.77 -5.16 0.49
CA PRO A 39 38.66 -4.30 -0.68
C PRO A 39 39.36 -2.95 -0.42
N VAL A 40 40.02 -2.46 -1.47
CA VAL A 40 40.67 -1.14 -1.54
C VAL A 40 39.64 -0.03 -1.25
N PRO A 41 39.96 0.99 -0.44
CA PRO A 41 39.04 2.11 -0.23
C PRO A 41 38.93 2.95 -1.50
N CYS A 42 37.71 3.10 -2.00
CA CYS A 42 37.39 4.03 -3.10
C CYS A 42 37.64 5.47 -2.63
N ARG A 43 38.69 6.10 -3.17
CA ARG A 43 38.92 7.55 -3.03
C ARG A 43 37.98 8.30 -3.96
N GLY A 44 37.27 9.27 -3.41
CA GLY A 44 37.01 10.53 -4.09
C GLY A 44 35.67 10.68 -4.80
N GLY A 45 34.78 11.48 -4.20
CA GLY A 45 33.62 12.06 -4.85
C GLY A 45 32.70 12.70 -3.83
N ARG A 46 32.99 13.95 -3.42
CA ARG A 46 32.01 14.76 -2.68
C ARG A 46 30.77 14.92 -3.57
N PRO A 47 29.56 14.52 -3.15
CA PRO A 47 28.38 14.94 -3.88
C PRO A 47 28.18 16.42 -3.58
N GLY A 48 28.44 17.25 -4.58
CA GLY A 48 27.99 18.64 -4.59
C GLY A 48 26.49 18.65 -4.31
N GLY A 49 26.08 19.40 -3.28
CA GLY A 49 24.69 19.56 -2.91
C GLY A 49 23.93 20.25 -4.03
N SER A 50 23.36 19.47 -4.95
CA SER A 50 22.35 19.95 -5.86
C SER A 50 21.12 20.26 -5.02
N ARG A 51 20.96 21.53 -4.65
CA ARG A 51 19.70 22.10 -4.16
C ARG A 51 18.61 21.66 -5.13
N LEU A 52 17.79 20.68 -4.74
CA LEU A 52 16.68 20.20 -5.55
C LEU A 52 15.83 21.42 -5.92
N ARG A 53 15.78 21.76 -7.21
CA ARG A 53 14.89 22.82 -7.69
C ARG A 53 13.46 22.36 -7.43
N ALA A 54 12.67 23.20 -6.77
CA ALA A 54 11.26 22.96 -6.46
C ALA A 54 10.41 22.63 -7.70
N SER A 55 10.89 22.95 -8.90
CA SER A 55 10.24 22.70 -10.20
C SER A 55 10.19 21.22 -10.64
N SER A 56 10.81 20.29 -9.90
CA SER A 56 10.80 18.84 -10.20
C SER A 56 9.85 18.02 -9.33
N LEU A 57 9.15 18.67 -8.39
CA LEU A 57 8.21 17.99 -7.50
C LEU A 57 6.93 17.66 -8.29
N SER A 58 6.48 16.40 -8.24
CA SER A 58 5.22 16.00 -8.84
C SER A 58 4.06 16.86 -8.29
N PRO A 59 3.03 17.16 -9.11
CA PRO A 59 1.85 17.91 -8.67
C PRO A 59 1.18 17.32 -7.43
N SER A 60 1.43 16.04 -7.15
CA SER A 60 0.88 15.27 -6.04
C SER A 60 1.64 15.37 -4.71
N LEU A 61 2.86 15.90 -4.70
CA LEU A 61 3.67 16.00 -3.49
C LEU A 61 3.11 16.95 -2.41
N PRO A 62 2.53 18.12 -2.73
CA PRO A 62 1.91 18.97 -1.71
C PRO A 62 0.77 18.26 -0.98
N LEU A 63 -0.05 17.51 -1.73
CA LEU A 63 -1.19 16.78 -1.17
C LEU A 63 -0.73 15.61 -0.29
N SER A 64 0.26 14.82 -0.74
CA SER A 64 0.76 13.69 0.06
C SER A 64 1.41 14.13 1.36
N ARG A 65 2.14 15.26 1.37
CA ARG A 65 2.68 15.85 2.59
C ARG A 65 1.58 16.29 3.55
N LYS A 66 0.53 16.92 3.04
CA LYS A 66 -0.61 17.35 3.85
C LYS A 66 -1.36 16.16 4.46
N ILE A 67 -1.62 15.13 3.67
CA ILE A 67 -2.22 13.87 4.14
C ILE A 67 -1.38 13.27 5.26
N LYS A 68 -0.06 13.15 5.05
CA LYS A 68 0.87 12.61 6.05
C LYS A 68 0.88 13.44 7.33
N SER A 69 0.86 14.76 7.23
CA SER A 69 0.89 15.65 8.38
C SER A 69 -0.42 15.63 9.19
N ASN A 70 -1.56 15.50 8.53
CA ASN A 70 -2.87 15.59 9.19
C ASN A 70 -3.40 14.25 9.70
N TYR A 71 -3.10 13.15 8.99
CA TYR A 71 -3.71 11.83 9.27
C TYR A 71 -2.68 10.75 9.59
N GLY A 72 -1.40 10.97 9.28
CA GLY A 72 -0.36 9.97 9.49
C GLY A 72 -0.67 8.66 8.75
N ASN A 73 -0.84 7.58 9.52
CA ASN A 73 -1.16 6.24 9.01
C ASN A 73 -2.65 5.88 9.14
N LEU A 74 -3.47 6.79 9.67
CA LEU A 74 -4.89 6.55 9.86
C LEU A 74 -5.65 6.70 8.52
N PRO A 75 -6.75 5.94 8.34
CA PRO A 75 -7.60 6.12 7.17
C PRO A 75 -8.22 7.52 7.15
N PHE A 76 -8.38 8.07 5.94
CA PHE A 76 -9.01 9.36 5.73
C PHE A 76 -10.01 9.29 4.56
N ALA A 77 -11.01 10.17 4.58
CA ALA A 77 -12.00 10.26 3.52
C ALA A 77 -11.66 11.36 2.52
N GLU A 78 -11.96 11.16 1.24
CA GLU A 78 -11.80 12.19 0.20
C GLU A 78 -12.52 13.50 0.57
N ARG A 79 -13.71 13.39 1.16
CA ARG A 79 -14.53 14.53 1.62
C ARG A 79 -13.77 15.47 2.56
N TRP A 80 -12.78 14.99 3.31
CA TRP A 80 -12.03 15.83 4.23
C TRP A 80 -11.03 16.75 3.51
N LEU A 81 -10.66 16.40 2.26
CA LEU A 81 -9.71 17.13 1.44
C LEU A 81 -10.36 18.15 0.49
N THR A 82 -11.69 18.15 0.36
CA THR A 82 -12.42 18.98 -0.61
C THR A 82 -12.43 20.48 -0.27
N ARG A 83 -11.99 20.87 0.93
CA ARG A 83 -11.89 22.29 1.34
C ARG A 83 -10.69 22.99 0.71
N ASP A 84 -9.66 22.23 0.33
CA ASP A 84 -8.37 22.78 -0.04
C ASP A 84 -8.13 22.83 -1.55
N LEU A 85 -8.83 21.99 -2.31
CA LEU A 85 -8.62 21.79 -3.73
C LEU A 85 -9.97 21.71 -4.46
N SER A 86 -9.99 22.18 -5.72
CA SER A 86 -11.12 21.92 -6.59
C SER A 86 -11.30 20.41 -6.78
N ARG A 87 -12.55 19.94 -6.82
CA ARG A 87 -12.88 18.51 -6.88
C ARG A 87 -12.16 17.76 -8.00
N ILE A 88 -12.07 18.37 -9.19
CA ILE A 88 -11.40 17.78 -10.35
C ILE A 88 -9.90 17.60 -10.08
N ARG A 89 -9.23 18.62 -9.52
CA ARG A 89 -7.80 18.52 -9.20
C ARG A 89 -7.55 17.46 -8.13
N LEU A 90 -8.36 17.44 -7.07
CA LEU A 90 -8.27 16.43 -6.02
C LEU A 90 -8.37 15.01 -6.59
N GLN A 91 -9.35 14.76 -7.45
CA GLN A 91 -9.54 13.46 -8.10
C GLN A 91 -8.33 13.03 -8.94
N VAL A 92 -7.79 13.92 -9.77
CA VAL A 92 -6.60 13.63 -10.58
C VAL A 92 -5.41 13.34 -9.67
N THR A 93 -5.16 14.18 -8.67
CA THR A 93 -4.03 14.01 -7.76
C THR A 93 -4.12 12.74 -6.92
N LEU A 94 -5.31 12.37 -6.44
CA LEU A 94 -5.51 11.11 -5.72
C LEU A 94 -5.26 9.89 -6.62
N ARG A 95 -5.69 9.94 -7.88
CA ARG A 95 -5.40 8.88 -8.87
C ARG A 95 -3.90 8.73 -9.11
N ASP A 96 -3.17 9.84 -9.22
CA ASP A 96 -1.70 9.80 -9.36
C ASP A 96 -1.02 9.20 -8.13
N LEU A 97 -1.51 9.48 -6.93
CA LEU A 97 -0.98 8.89 -5.69
C LEU A 97 -1.30 7.40 -5.56
N LEU A 98 -2.48 6.98 -6.03
CA LEU A 98 -2.88 5.57 -6.08
C LEU A 98 -2.04 4.79 -7.10
N SER A 99 -1.82 5.34 -8.30
CA SER A 99 -1.01 4.69 -9.34
C SER A 99 0.46 4.60 -8.94
N ALA A 100 0.97 5.58 -8.19
CA ALA A 100 2.29 5.56 -7.57
C ALA A 100 2.37 4.66 -6.31
N ASN A 101 1.29 3.98 -5.92
CA ASN A 101 1.20 3.11 -4.75
C ASN A 101 1.57 3.79 -3.42
N VAL A 102 1.40 5.12 -3.36
CA VAL A 102 1.62 5.93 -2.14
C VAL A 102 0.42 5.82 -1.21
N LEU A 103 -0.78 5.65 -1.78
CA LEU A 103 -2.04 5.47 -1.06
C LEU A 103 -2.63 4.08 -1.36
N ARG A 104 -3.36 3.53 -0.40
CA ARG A 104 -4.16 2.32 -0.58
C ARG A 104 -5.65 2.66 -0.48
N PRO A 105 -6.48 2.28 -1.46
CA PRO A 105 -7.92 2.53 -1.41
C PRO A 105 -8.62 1.49 -0.54
N TYR A 106 -9.60 1.93 0.27
CA TYR A 106 -10.57 1.06 0.93
C TYR A 106 -11.90 1.14 0.17
N TYR A 107 -12.22 0.07 -0.57
CA TYR A 107 -13.44 0.01 -1.36
C TYR A 107 -14.66 -0.28 -0.48
N VAL A 108 -15.83 0.16 -0.95
CA VAL A 108 -17.11 -0.21 -0.33
C VAL A 108 -17.29 -1.72 -0.44
N LEU A 109 -17.51 -2.37 0.70
CA LEU A 109 -17.82 -3.80 0.77
C LEU A 109 -19.33 -3.99 0.64
N LYS A 110 -19.74 -4.78 -0.34
CA LYS A 110 -21.15 -5.07 -0.64
C LYS A 110 -21.38 -6.58 -0.49
N GLU A 111 -22.49 -6.94 0.16
CA GLU A 111 -22.96 -8.34 0.24
C GLU A 111 -23.22 -8.89 -1.18
N VAL A 112 -22.86 -10.15 -1.42
CA VAL A 112 -22.79 -10.75 -2.76
C VAL A 112 -24.17 -10.94 -3.38
N GLU A 113 -25.17 -11.25 -2.57
CA GLU A 113 -26.55 -11.54 -2.97
C GLU A 113 -27.52 -10.40 -2.62
N ASP A 114 -27.00 -9.20 -2.32
CA ASP A 114 -27.81 -8.04 -1.92
C ASP A 114 -28.61 -8.27 -0.61
N GLY A 115 -28.11 -9.14 0.27
CA GLY A 115 -28.68 -9.39 1.59
C GLY A 115 -28.60 -8.17 2.53
N LEU A 116 -29.47 -8.16 3.54
CA LEU A 116 -29.41 -7.18 4.63
C LEU A 116 -28.19 -7.45 5.50
N VAL A 117 -27.44 -6.39 5.81
CA VAL A 117 -26.24 -6.46 6.67
C VAL A 117 -26.48 -5.67 7.95
N ALA A 118 -26.18 -6.29 9.09
CA ALA A 118 -26.12 -5.65 10.40
C ALA A 118 -24.69 -5.77 10.95
N GLN A 119 -24.23 -4.76 11.71
CA GLN A 119 -22.90 -4.73 12.31
C GLN A 119 -23.00 -4.20 13.74
N ALA A 120 -22.23 -4.81 14.65
CA ALA A 120 -21.97 -4.31 16.00
C ALA A 120 -20.45 -4.40 16.25
N GLU A 121 -19.86 -3.39 16.89
CA GLU A 121 -18.42 -3.31 17.15
C GLU A 121 -18.14 -2.87 18.58
N HIS A 122 -17.12 -3.47 19.18
CA HIS A 122 -16.59 -3.09 20.48
C HIS A 122 -15.07 -3.11 20.46
N THR A 123 -14.46 -2.07 21.01
CA THR A 123 -13.03 -2.04 21.35
C THR A 123 -12.85 -2.45 22.80
N MET A 124 -11.90 -3.35 23.04
CA MET A 124 -11.59 -3.85 24.38
C MET A 124 -10.08 -3.95 24.59
N ILE A 125 -9.64 -3.77 25.84
CA ILE A 125 -8.25 -3.92 26.29
C ILE A 125 -8.17 -5.22 27.11
N VAL A 126 -7.29 -6.13 26.72
CA VAL A 126 -7.09 -7.40 27.43
C VAL A 126 -6.00 -7.22 28.49
N THR A 127 -6.32 -7.53 29.74
CA THR A 127 -5.43 -7.46 30.90
C THR A 127 -5.25 -8.83 31.54
N GLU A 128 -4.34 -8.96 32.50
CA GLU A 128 -4.13 -10.23 33.22
C GLU A 128 -5.36 -10.64 34.05
N GLU A 129 -6.13 -9.67 34.54
CA GLU A 129 -7.31 -9.89 35.38
C GLU A 129 -8.62 -10.02 34.59
N GLY A 130 -8.59 -9.75 33.27
CA GLY A 130 -9.78 -9.87 32.42
C GLY A 130 -9.76 -8.98 31.18
N CYS A 131 -10.91 -8.40 30.85
CA CYS A 131 -11.08 -7.57 29.67
C CYS A 131 -11.85 -6.29 29.99
N GLU A 132 -11.23 -5.15 29.72
CA GLU A 132 -11.85 -3.84 29.85
C GLU A 132 -12.50 -3.45 28.53
N VAL A 133 -13.76 -3.05 28.61
CA VAL A 133 -14.54 -2.63 27.45
C VAL A 133 -14.59 -1.11 27.38
N THR A 134 -14.06 -0.51 26.32
CA THR A 134 -13.93 0.96 26.23
C THR A 134 -15.09 1.65 25.54
N THR A 135 -15.97 0.91 24.85
CA THR A 135 -16.97 1.46 23.91
C THR A 135 -18.40 1.00 24.21
N ARG A 136 -18.80 0.99 25.48
CA ARG A 136 -20.13 0.54 25.98
C ARG A 136 -21.31 1.37 25.48
#